data_AF-A0A2D3TG29-F1
#
_entry.id   AF-A0A2D3TG29-F1
#
_cell.length_a   1.000
_cell.length_b   1.000
_cell.length_c   1.000
_cell.angle_alpha   90.00
_cell.angle_beta   90.00
_cell.angle_gamma   90.00
#
_symmetry.space_group_name_H-M   'P 1'
#
loop_
_entity.id
_entity.type
_entity.pdbx_description
1 polymer ?
#
loop_
_entity_poly.entity_id
_entity_poly.type
_entity_poly.pdbx_seq_one_letter_code
_entity_poly.pdbx_strand_id
1 'polypeptide(L)'
;MKDSDIVKKRHMLDKQHIKLTYITHFYCNQANINSVESLLREYENYPDDIKDQVEFVIVDDCSPLKYKVNHFDLNITWLKITEDIEWNQAGARNLGVVYAKSDKIILMDLDCKLPEDTFRYLVNAGNPERSFYRIYRTDPQTKKACRGHPNVFFLSRARFFRLYGYDEEFAGHYGAEDYRFVKFHKDHGSKPKYLAKKFRCIDRNIDREKSYHSLNRDLSHNTPIDLRKKLEISRFGKEYGHSRIFLNFTWSIDTIYSRTAPIPVQKRWWRPLWWFRYLFRCFSV
;
A
#
# COMPACT_ATOMS: atom_id res chain seq x y z
N MET A 1 -18.90 1.64 -32.97
CA MET A 1 -18.31 0.55 -32.15
C MET A 1 -19.01 0.58 -30.81
N LYS A 2 -19.56 -0.56 -30.31
CA LYS A 2 -20.22 -0.56 -29.00
C LYS A 2 -19.16 -0.39 -27.90
N ASP A 3 -19.51 0.17 -26.75
CA ASP A 3 -18.56 0.37 -25.63
C ASP A 3 -17.90 -0.95 -25.20
N SER A 4 -18.66 -2.05 -25.23
CA SER A 4 -18.14 -3.41 -25.01
C SER A 4 -17.02 -3.79 -25.95
N ASP A 5 -17.08 -3.38 -27.22
CA ASP A 5 -16.10 -3.76 -28.24
C ASP A 5 -14.81 -2.96 -28.05
N ILE A 6 -14.91 -1.72 -27.57
CA ILE A 6 -13.74 -0.91 -27.19
C ILE A 6 -13.01 -1.58 -26.03
N VAL A 7 -13.74 -1.99 -24.99
CA VAL A 7 -13.14 -2.63 -23.80
C VAL A 7 -12.52 -3.97 -24.16
N LYS A 8 -13.19 -4.80 -24.96
CA LYS A 8 -12.67 -6.12 -25.40
C LYS A 8 -11.39 -6.05 -26.22
N LYS A 9 -11.13 -4.92 -26.90
CA LYS A 9 -9.90 -4.69 -27.68
C LYS A 9 -8.70 -4.28 -26.82
N ARG A 10 -8.88 -4.06 -25.51
CA ARG A 10 -7.76 -3.69 -24.61
C ARG A 10 -6.77 -4.85 -24.51
N HIS A 11 -5.51 -4.49 -24.28
CA HIS A 11 -4.48 -5.46 -23.96
C HIS A 11 -4.86 -6.24 -22.68
N MET A 12 -4.59 -7.54 -22.62
CA MET A 12 -4.96 -8.38 -21.47
C MET A 12 -4.33 -7.93 -20.14
N LEU A 13 -3.17 -7.27 -20.21
CA LEU A 13 -2.48 -6.69 -19.06
C LEU A 13 -2.99 -5.28 -18.69
N ASP A 14 -3.97 -4.72 -19.40
CA ASP A 14 -4.55 -3.42 -19.06
C ASP A 14 -5.30 -3.50 -17.72
N LYS A 15 -5.07 -2.50 -16.87
CA LYS A 15 -5.64 -2.40 -15.52
C LYS A 15 -6.29 -1.03 -15.25
N GLN A 16 -6.74 -0.32 -16.29
CA GLN A 16 -7.32 1.03 -16.14
C GLN A 16 -8.58 1.07 -15.26
N HIS A 17 -9.21 -0.08 -15.00
CA HIS A 17 -10.38 -0.22 -14.14
C HIS A 17 -10.03 -0.26 -12.64
N ILE A 18 -8.77 -0.55 -12.29
CA ILE A 18 -8.30 -0.54 -10.91
C ILE A 18 -8.19 0.90 -10.41
N LYS A 19 -8.96 1.22 -9.38
CA LYS A 19 -9.00 2.55 -8.75
C LYS A 19 -8.23 2.62 -7.45
N LEU A 20 -7.97 1.49 -6.78
CA LEU A 20 -7.21 1.44 -5.54
C LEU A 20 -6.29 0.23 -5.58
N THR A 21 -5.04 0.40 -5.17
CA THR A 21 -4.17 -0.74 -4.86
C THR A 21 -4.00 -0.85 -3.35
N TYR A 22 -4.46 -1.98 -2.81
CA TYR A 22 -4.17 -2.45 -1.46
C TYR A 22 -2.82 -3.16 -1.46
N ILE A 23 -1.92 -2.74 -0.58
CA ILE A 23 -0.56 -3.27 -0.51
C ILE A 23 -0.31 -3.75 0.91
N THR A 24 0.08 -5.00 1.04
CA THR A 24 0.58 -5.56 2.30
C THR A 24 1.79 -6.44 2.01
N HIS A 25 2.56 -6.70 3.05
CA HIS A 25 3.73 -7.55 3.02
C HIS A 25 3.69 -8.46 4.24
N PHE A 26 4.42 -9.56 4.17
CA PHE A 26 4.51 -10.51 5.25
C PHE A 26 5.83 -11.26 5.21
N TYR A 27 6.26 -11.65 6.39
CA TYR A 27 7.29 -12.66 6.57
C TYR A 27 6.72 -13.70 7.53
N CYS A 28 6.83 -14.97 7.15
CA CYS A 28 6.31 -16.06 7.93
C CYS A 28 7.34 -17.19 7.98
N ASN A 29 7.98 -17.33 9.13
CA ASN A 29 8.86 -18.44 9.44
C ASN A 29 8.14 -19.57 10.21
N GLN A 30 6.81 -19.53 10.26
CA GLN A 30 6.00 -20.41 11.08
C GLN A 30 5.00 -21.20 10.21
N ALA A 31 5.03 -22.53 10.26
CA ALA A 31 4.10 -23.54 9.71
C ALA A 31 3.33 -23.29 8.37
N ASN A 32 2.61 -22.18 8.19
CA ASN A 32 1.79 -21.85 7.01
C ASN A 32 1.52 -20.34 6.87
N ILE A 33 0.97 -19.94 5.72
CA ILE A 33 0.64 -18.53 5.39
C ILE A 33 -0.84 -18.17 5.67
N ASN A 34 -1.53 -18.89 6.56
CA ASN A 34 -2.99 -18.76 6.77
C ASN A 34 -3.42 -17.33 7.18
N SER A 35 -2.54 -16.57 7.81
CA SER A 35 -2.82 -15.17 8.21
C SER A 35 -3.07 -14.27 7.00
N VAL A 36 -2.43 -14.53 5.86
CA VAL A 36 -2.67 -13.80 4.61
C VAL A 36 -3.85 -14.40 3.87
N GLU A 37 -3.91 -15.72 3.78
CA GLU A 37 -4.99 -16.39 3.03
C GLU A 37 -6.37 -16.09 3.62
N SER A 38 -6.51 -16.17 4.95
CA SER A 38 -7.78 -15.85 5.63
C SER A 38 -8.24 -14.40 5.40
N LEU A 39 -7.29 -13.46 5.26
CA LEU A 39 -7.61 -12.06 4.93
C LEU A 39 -8.20 -11.95 3.52
N LEU A 40 -7.55 -12.59 2.57
CA LEU A 40 -7.97 -12.56 1.17
C LEU A 40 -9.30 -13.30 0.98
N ARG A 41 -9.50 -14.43 1.66
CA ARG A 41 -10.79 -15.13 1.72
C ARG A 41 -11.90 -14.25 2.29
N GLU A 42 -11.61 -13.42 3.30
CA GLU A 42 -12.59 -12.47 3.81
C GLU A 42 -12.97 -11.44 2.73
N TYR A 43 -11.99 -10.93 2.00
CA TYR A 43 -12.22 -9.95 0.92
C TYR A 43 -12.93 -10.51 -0.32
N GLU A 44 -12.87 -11.81 -0.58
CA GLU A 44 -13.68 -12.44 -1.65
C GLU A 44 -15.20 -12.29 -1.43
N ASN A 45 -15.62 -12.12 -0.16
CA ASN A 45 -17.03 -11.91 0.19
C ASN A 45 -17.49 -10.46 -0.02
N TYR A 46 -16.60 -9.55 -0.45
CA TYR A 46 -16.97 -8.16 -0.67
C TYR A 46 -17.72 -8.03 -2.00
N PRO A 47 -18.59 -7.01 -2.15
CA PRO A 47 -19.30 -6.78 -3.40
C PRO A 47 -18.37 -6.61 -4.61
N ASP A 48 -18.81 -7.09 -5.77
CA ASP A 48 -18.02 -7.06 -7.01
C ASP A 48 -17.57 -5.65 -7.40
N ASP A 49 -18.35 -4.62 -7.08
CA ASP A 49 -17.99 -3.24 -7.38
C ASP A 49 -16.72 -2.76 -6.64
N ILE A 50 -16.39 -3.40 -5.52
CA ILE A 50 -15.11 -3.25 -4.81
C ILE A 50 -14.07 -4.20 -5.41
N LYS A 51 -14.37 -5.51 -5.48
CA LYS A 51 -13.40 -6.52 -5.92
C LYS A 51 -12.85 -6.25 -7.31
N ASP A 52 -13.69 -5.78 -8.23
CA ASP A 52 -13.30 -5.42 -9.60
C ASP A 52 -12.38 -4.20 -9.64
N GLN A 53 -12.50 -3.25 -8.71
CA GLN A 53 -11.79 -1.96 -8.75
C GLN A 53 -10.57 -1.90 -7.81
N VAL A 54 -10.35 -2.94 -7.02
CA VAL A 54 -9.23 -3.04 -6.09
C VAL A 54 -8.26 -4.09 -6.58
N GLU A 55 -6.98 -3.72 -6.64
CA GLU A 55 -5.87 -4.66 -6.73
C GLU A 55 -5.28 -4.93 -5.35
N PHE A 56 -4.95 -6.18 -5.06
CA PHE A 56 -4.21 -6.61 -3.89
C PHE A 56 -2.81 -6.99 -4.31
N VAL A 57 -1.82 -6.20 -3.91
CA VAL A 57 -0.40 -6.52 -4.06
C VAL A 57 0.09 -7.09 -2.74
N ILE A 58 0.50 -8.35 -2.77
CA ILE A 58 0.98 -9.11 -1.61
C ILE A 58 2.46 -9.38 -1.82
N VAL A 59 3.29 -9.00 -0.85
CA VAL A 59 4.74 -9.21 -0.89
C VAL A 59 5.17 -10.17 0.21
N ASP A 60 5.64 -11.35 -0.18
CA ASP A 60 6.36 -12.25 0.70
C ASP A 60 7.82 -11.78 0.84
N ASP A 61 8.19 -11.32 2.03
CA ASP A 61 9.51 -10.81 2.38
C ASP A 61 10.48 -11.95 2.71
N CYS A 62 10.70 -12.83 1.73
CA CYS A 62 11.60 -13.99 1.83
C CYS A 62 11.24 -15.02 2.92
N SER A 63 9.95 -15.32 3.10
CA SER A 63 9.53 -16.41 4.00
C SER A 63 10.22 -17.74 3.62
N PRO A 64 10.78 -18.48 4.60
CA PRO A 64 11.46 -19.76 4.34
C PRO A 64 10.47 -20.91 3.99
N LEU A 65 9.16 -20.66 4.12
CA LEU A 65 8.13 -21.63 3.83
C LEU A 65 7.98 -21.88 2.33
N LYS A 66 7.82 -23.16 1.97
CA LYS A 66 7.35 -23.56 0.64
C LYS A 66 5.82 -23.65 0.67
N TYR A 67 5.17 -22.82 -0.12
CA TYR A 67 3.72 -22.81 -0.27
C TYR A 67 3.34 -22.56 -1.73
N LYS A 68 2.08 -22.86 -2.08
CA LYS A 68 1.49 -22.46 -3.36
C LYS A 68 0.44 -21.40 -3.09
N VAL A 69 0.45 -20.33 -3.87
CA VAL A 69 -0.58 -19.31 -3.77
C VAL A 69 -1.90 -19.89 -4.27
N ASN A 70 -2.89 -19.94 -3.38
CA ASN A 70 -4.24 -20.38 -3.73
C ASN A 70 -4.91 -19.42 -4.72
N HIS A 71 -5.90 -19.91 -5.47
CA HIS A 71 -6.74 -19.06 -6.29
C HIS A 71 -7.69 -18.24 -5.40
N PHE A 72 -7.79 -16.94 -5.69
CA PHE A 72 -8.74 -16.02 -5.06
C PHE A 72 -9.49 -15.23 -6.14
N ASP A 73 -10.78 -15.01 -5.93
CA ASP A 73 -11.68 -14.20 -6.74
C ASP A 73 -11.45 -12.69 -6.55
N LEU A 74 -10.20 -12.24 -6.67
CA LEU A 74 -9.72 -10.87 -6.44
C LEU A 74 -8.70 -10.48 -7.53
N ASN A 75 -8.47 -9.20 -7.80
CA ASN A 75 -7.30 -8.82 -8.60
C ASN A 75 -6.04 -8.93 -7.73
N ILE A 76 -5.15 -9.87 -8.01
CA ILE A 76 -3.97 -10.15 -7.17
C ILE A 76 -2.68 -10.06 -7.97
N THR A 77 -1.68 -9.42 -7.37
CA THR A 77 -0.28 -9.57 -7.72
C THR A 77 0.45 -10.10 -6.49
N TRP A 78 1.01 -11.30 -6.57
CA TRP A 78 1.80 -11.91 -5.49
C TRP A 78 3.27 -11.92 -5.87
N LEU A 79 4.10 -11.33 -5.01
CA LEU A 79 5.52 -11.16 -5.19
C LEU A 79 6.26 -11.88 -4.07
N LYS A 80 7.43 -12.45 -4.37
CA LYS A 80 8.30 -13.06 -3.37
C LYS A 80 9.71 -12.49 -3.49
N ILE A 81 10.17 -11.83 -2.44
CA ILE A 81 11.57 -11.45 -2.30
C ILE A 81 12.38 -12.73 -2.11
N THR A 82 13.52 -12.79 -2.80
CA THR A 82 14.37 -14.00 -2.87
C THR A 82 15.68 -13.87 -2.11
N GLU A 83 15.91 -12.71 -1.51
CA GLU A 83 17.04 -12.43 -0.63
C GLU A 83 16.54 -12.25 0.80
N ASP A 84 17.16 -12.96 1.74
CA ASP A 84 16.82 -12.88 3.16
C ASP A 84 17.50 -11.66 3.78
N ILE A 85 16.73 -10.57 3.91
CA ILE A 85 17.17 -9.32 4.51
C ILE A 85 16.39 -9.12 5.80
N GLU A 86 17.10 -9.07 6.93
CA GLU A 86 16.46 -8.83 8.23
C GLU A 86 15.72 -7.49 8.22
N TRP A 87 14.51 -7.42 8.78
CA TRP A 87 13.73 -6.18 8.89
C TRP A 87 13.53 -5.40 7.55
N ASN A 88 13.26 -6.10 6.46
CA ASN A 88 13.12 -5.51 5.13
C ASN A 88 11.73 -4.91 4.81
N GLN A 89 11.04 -4.39 5.84
CA GLN A 89 9.72 -3.78 5.69
C GLN A 89 9.73 -2.60 4.69
N ALA A 90 10.82 -1.81 4.66
CA ALA A 90 11.00 -0.72 3.70
C ALA A 90 11.01 -1.23 2.25
N GLY A 91 11.84 -2.23 1.97
CA GLY A 91 11.99 -2.84 0.65
C GLY A 91 10.70 -3.53 0.18
N ALA A 92 10.07 -4.32 1.05
CA ALA A 92 8.82 -5.00 0.73
C ALA A 92 7.68 -4.02 0.37
N ARG A 93 7.58 -2.89 1.10
CA ARG A 93 6.60 -1.83 0.80
C ARG A 93 6.93 -1.11 -0.51
N ASN A 94 8.19 -0.77 -0.75
CA ASN A 94 8.64 -0.19 -2.02
C ASN A 94 8.26 -1.10 -3.20
N LEU A 95 8.54 -2.39 -3.09
CA LEU A 95 8.24 -3.38 -4.10
C LEU A 95 6.74 -3.45 -4.39
N GLY A 96 5.93 -3.50 -3.32
CA GLY A 96 4.47 -3.48 -3.45
C GLY A 96 3.94 -2.25 -4.20
N VAL A 97 4.49 -1.07 -3.94
CA VAL A 97 4.09 0.18 -4.62
C VAL A 97 4.56 0.23 -6.08
N VAL A 98 5.70 -0.40 -6.42
CA VAL A 98 6.14 -0.54 -7.82
C VAL A 98 5.10 -1.27 -8.64
N TYR A 99 4.54 -2.35 -8.10
CA TYR A 99 3.56 -3.17 -8.82
C TYR A 99 2.14 -2.62 -8.82
N ALA A 100 1.84 -1.62 -8.00
CA ALA A 100 0.53 -1.01 -7.92
C ALA A 100 0.02 -0.45 -9.27
N LYS A 101 -1.23 -0.77 -9.60
CA LYS A 101 -1.90 -0.37 -10.85
C LYS A 101 -2.72 0.91 -10.74
N SER A 102 -3.02 1.36 -9.52
CA SER A 102 -3.65 2.66 -9.28
C SER A 102 -2.66 3.70 -8.76
N ASP A 103 -2.95 4.98 -8.98
CA ASP A 103 -2.27 6.06 -8.26
C ASP A 103 -2.74 6.16 -6.80
N LYS A 104 -3.95 5.71 -6.47
CA LYS A 104 -4.42 5.66 -5.09
C LYS A 104 -3.94 4.35 -4.47
N ILE A 105 -3.09 4.44 -3.45
CA ILE A 105 -2.53 3.28 -2.75
C ILE A 105 -2.88 3.31 -1.26
N ILE A 106 -3.10 2.14 -0.69
CA ILE A 106 -3.24 1.93 0.75
C ILE A 106 -2.20 0.91 1.21
N LEU A 107 -1.23 1.38 1.98
CA LEU A 107 -0.22 0.55 2.64
C LEU A 107 -0.81 0.03 3.95
N MET A 108 -0.79 -1.28 4.15
CA MET A 108 -1.39 -1.96 5.29
C MET A 108 -0.41 -2.94 5.91
N ASP A 109 -0.54 -3.12 7.23
CA ASP A 109 0.03 -4.27 7.92
C ASP A 109 -1.02 -5.37 8.02
N LEU A 110 -0.57 -6.62 8.09
CA LEU A 110 -1.46 -7.79 8.15
C LEU A 110 -2.35 -7.82 9.39
N ASP A 111 -1.96 -7.17 10.49
CA ASP A 111 -2.73 -7.14 11.76
C ASP A 111 -4.01 -6.29 11.67
N CYS A 112 -4.22 -5.62 10.55
CA CYS A 112 -5.38 -4.76 10.31
C CYS A 112 -6.12 -5.19 9.04
N LYS A 113 -7.43 -4.99 9.03
CA LYS A 113 -8.27 -5.07 7.83
C LYS A 113 -9.07 -3.78 7.63
N LEU A 114 -9.36 -3.48 6.37
CA LEU A 114 -10.36 -2.48 6.01
C LEU A 114 -11.74 -3.14 5.91
N PRO A 115 -12.77 -2.63 6.62
CA PRO A 115 -14.16 -2.99 6.38
C PRO A 115 -14.66 -2.45 5.03
N GLU A 116 -15.79 -2.99 4.57
CA GLU A 116 -16.39 -2.69 3.26
C GLU A 116 -16.62 -1.18 3.05
N ASP A 117 -17.19 -0.48 4.02
CA ASP A 117 -17.52 0.94 3.94
C ASP A 117 -16.26 1.81 3.72
N THR A 118 -15.16 1.43 4.37
CA THR A 118 -13.87 2.10 4.25
C THR A 118 -13.24 1.78 2.90
N PHE A 119 -13.29 0.53 2.43
CA PHE A 119 -12.85 0.17 1.07
C PHE A 119 -13.59 0.98 0.01
N ARG A 120 -14.92 0.98 0.08
CA ARG A 120 -15.80 1.72 -0.84
C ARG A 120 -15.49 3.22 -0.83
N TYR A 121 -15.22 3.79 0.34
CA TYR A 121 -14.77 5.18 0.42
C TYR A 121 -13.43 5.40 -0.29
N LEU A 122 -12.42 4.57 -0.05
CA LEU A 122 -11.09 4.73 -0.65
C LEU A 122 -11.10 4.58 -2.18
N VAL A 123 -11.88 3.62 -2.70
CA VAL A 123 -12.09 3.41 -4.14
C VAL A 123 -12.66 4.67 -4.81
N ASN A 124 -13.64 5.30 -4.16
CA ASN A 124 -14.37 6.46 -4.69
C ASN A 124 -13.77 7.82 -4.30
N ALA A 125 -12.81 7.85 -3.39
CA ALA A 125 -12.11 9.07 -3.00
C ALA A 125 -11.36 9.66 -4.20
N GLY A 126 -11.25 10.99 -4.21
CA GLY A 126 -10.33 11.69 -5.11
C GLY A 126 -8.88 11.31 -4.84
N ASN A 127 -7.99 11.69 -5.76
CA ASN A 127 -6.56 11.49 -5.58
C ASN A 127 -6.06 12.19 -4.29
N PRO A 128 -5.28 11.52 -3.42
CA PRO A 128 -4.73 12.17 -2.23
C PRO A 128 -3.79 13.34 -2.52
N GLU A 129 -3.18 13.38 -3.71
CA GLU A 129 -2.19 14.36 -4.13
C GLU A 129 -1.04 14.51 -3.11
N ARG A 130 -0.94 15.66 -2.44
CA ARG A 130 0.03 15.95 -1.38
C ARG A 130 -0.44 15.52 0.00
N SER A 131 -1.69 15.06 0.14
CA SER A 131 -2.21 14.59 1.42
C SER A 131 -1.76 13.16 1.67
N PHE A 132 -1.45 12.91 2.93
CA PHE A 132 -0.99 11.63 3.42
C PHE A 132 -1.90 11.23 4.59
N TYR A 133 -2.77 10.26 4.36
CA TYR A 133 -3.86 9.95 5.27
C TYR A 133 -3.54 8.75 6.16
N ARG A 134 -3.67 8.95 7.47
CA ARG A 134 -3.77 7.89 8.46
C ARG A 134 -5.23 7.48 8.63
N ILE A 135 -5.45 6.23 8.99
CA ILE A 135 -6.80 5.69 9.19
C ILE A 135 -6.97 5.34 10.66
N TYR A 136 -8.06 5.77 11.28
CA TYR A 136 -8.36 5.41 12.67
C TYR A 136 -8.58 3.89 12.80
N ARG A 137 -8.28 3.31 13.96
CA ARG A 137 -8.65 1.92 14.28
C ARG A 137 -9.97 1.90 15.06
N THR A 138 -10.69 0.80 14.98
CA THR A 138 -11.85 0.54 15.83
C THR A 138 -11.39 -0.18 17.07
N ASP A 139 -11.57 0.44 18.22
CA ASP A 139 -11.26 -0.17 19.51
C ASP A 139 -12.14 -1.42 19.70
N PRO A 140 -11.56 -2.61 19.96
CA PRO A 140 -12.32 -3.85 20.00
C PRO A 140 -13.31 -3.90 21.17
N GLN A 141 -13.03 -3.22 22.29
CA GLN A 141 -13.85 -3.22 23.50
C GLN A 141 -14.95 -2.16 23.43
N THR A 142 -14.57 -0.91 23.12
CA THR A 142 -15.49 0.24 23.16
C THR A 142 -16.19 0.52 21.83
N LYS A 143 -15.73 -0.11 20.73
CA LYS A 143 -16.16 0.14 19.34
C LYS A 143 -15.98 1.60 18.87
N LYS A 144 -15.24 2.42 19.63
CA LYS A 144 -14.96 3.82 19.30
C LYS A 144 -13.71 3.95 18.42
N ALA A 145 -13.55 5.10 17.78
CA ALA A 145 -12.34 5.41 17.02
C ALA A 145 -11.16 5.62 17.97
N CYS A 146 -10.09 4.85 17.79
CA CYS A 146 -8.80 5.03 18.46
C CYS A 146 -7.70 5.35 17.43
N ARG A 147 -6.51 5.75 17.91
CA ARG A 147 -5.41 6.14 17.02
C ARG A 147 -5.06 5.00 16.05
N GLY A 148 -4.89 5.39 14.79
CA GLY A 148 -4.48 4.48 13.72
C GLY A 148 -3.10 3.86 13.94
N HIS A 149 -2.87 2.71 13.31
CA HIS A 149 -1.56 2.07 13.26
C HIS A 149 -0.51 3.09 12.70
N PRO A 150 0.72 3.13 13.24
CA PRO A 150 1.77 3.99 12.72
C PRO A 150 2.04 3.78 11.24
N ASN A 151 1.86 2.55 10.74
CA ASN A 151 2.30 2.12 9.42
C ASN A 151 1.17 1.89 8.39
N VAL A 152 -0.02 2.42 8.65
CA VAL A 152 -1.18 2.34 7.74
C VAL A 152 -1.44 3.69 7.09
N PHE A 153 -1.29 3.75 5.75
CA PHE A 153 -1.31 5.01 5.01
C PHE A 153 -2.06 4.92 3.68
N PHE A 154 -3.00 5.85 3.48
CA PHE A 154 -3.63 6.12 2.20
C PHE A 154 -2.99 7.36 1.54
N LEU A 155 -2.42 7.20 0.36
CA LEU A 155 -1.65 8.24 -0.33
C LEU A 155 -1.63 8.05 -1.85
N SER A 156 -1.06 9.03 -2.56
CA SER A 156 -0.77 8.94 -3.99
C SER A 156 0.54 8.18 -4.23
N ARG A 157 0.54 7.26 -5.19
CA ARG A 157 1.71 6.54 -5.73
C ARG A 157 2.69 7.50 -6.37
N ALA A 158 2.21 8.48 -7.14
CA ALA A 158 3.03 9.55 -7.67
C ALA A 158 3.71 10.34 -6.55
N ARG A 159 3.01 10.63 -5.45
CA ARG A 159 3.61 11.30 -4.30
C ARG A 159 4.64 10.44 -3.57
N PHE A 160 4.39 9.14 -3.46
CA PHE A 160 5.34 8.17 -2.90
C PHE A 160 6.65 8.18 -3.69
N PHE A 161 6.61 7.97 -5.01
CA PHE A 161 7.81 7.97 -5.85
C PHE A 161 8.47 9.33 -6.00
N ARG A 162 7.69 10.42 -5.96
CA ARG A 162 8.24 11.78 -5.95
C ARG A 162 9.17 12.00 -4.76
N LEU A 163 8.96 11.26 -3.67
CA LEU A 163 9.76 11.32 -2.45
C LEU A 163 10.52 10.01 -2.20
N TYR A 164 10.90 9.32 -3.28
CA TYR A 164 11.83 8.18 -3.27
C TYR A 164 11.36 6.92 -2.52
N GLY A 165 10.10 6.87 -2.07
CA GLY A 165 9.53 5.73 -1.35
C GLY A 165 9.94 5.65 0.12
N TYR A 166 10.04 4.44 0.64
CA TYR A 166 10.72 4.16 1.91
C TYR A 166 12.23 4.13 1.68
N ASP A 167 12.98 4.55 2.69
CA ASP A 167 14.42 4.58 2.66
C ASP A 167 15.00 3.22 3.06
N GLU A 168 15.57 2.49 2.09
CA GLU A 168 16.11 1.15 2.31
C GLU A 168 17.46 1.14 3.05
N GLU A 169 18.06 2.29 3.35
CA GLU A 169 19.23 2.33 4.25
C GLU A 169 18.89 1.85 5.67
N PHE A 170 17.61 1.86 6.05
CA PHE A 170 17.16 1.30 7.33
C PHE A 170 16.94 -0.23 7.29
N ALA A 171 16.90 -0.85 6.10
CA ALA A 171 16.72 -2.29 5.98
C ALA A 171 17.96 -3.03 6.54
N GLY A 172 17.76 -4.26 7.04
CA GLY A 172 18.76 -5.00 7.81
C GLY A 172 18.63 -4.82 9.32
N HIS A 173 17.89 -3.80 9.78
CA HIS A 173 17.78 -3.45 11.20
C HIS A 173 16.37 -2.97 11.58
N TYR A 174 16.00 -3.13 12.85
CA TYR A 174 14.65 -2.80 13.30
C TYR A 174 14.40 -1.28 13.38
N GLY A 175 13.28 -0.85 12.80
CA GLY A 175 12.60 0.40 13.13
C GLY A 175 13.19 1.69 12.55
N ALA A 176 12.52 2.80 12.84
CA ALA A 176 12.80 4.17 12.37
C ALA A 176 12.47 4.46 10.89
N GLU A 177 12.36 3.45 10.03
CA GLU A 177 12.00 3.60 8.62
C GLU A 177 10.59 4.20 8.46
N ASP A 178 9.64 3.74 9.28
CA ASP A 178 8.26 4.19 9.32
C ASP A 178 8.11 5.64 9.77
N TYR A 179 8.77 5.97 10.87
CA TYR A 179 8.76 7.28 11.46
C TYR A 179 9.46 8.28 10.55
N ARG A 180 10.64 7.92 10.03
CA ARG A 180 11.41 8.78 9.11
C ARG A 180 10.64 9.01 7.82
N PHE A 181 9.99 8.00 7.26
CA PHE A 181 9.15 8.15 6.07
C PHE A 181 8.08 9.25 6.27
N VAL A 182 7.37 9.25 7.39
CA VAL A 182 6.38 10.28 7.72
C VAL A 182 7.03 11.67 7.86
N LYS A 183 8.19 11.76 8.53
CA LYS A 183 8.89 13.05 8.73
C LYS A 183 9.42 13.61 7.41
N PHE A 184 10.06 12.78 6.60
CA PHE A 184 10.56 13.16 5.28
C PHE A 184 9.43 13.67 4.39
N HIS A 185 8.27 13.00 4.41
CA HIS A 185 7.08 13.48 3.73
C HIS A 185 6.63 14.87 4.21
N LYS A 186 6.66 15.13 5.53
CA LYS A 186 6.30 16.43 6.10
C LYS A 186 7.30 17.52 5.72
N ASP A 187 8.59 17.23 5.79
CA ASP A 187 9.67 18.17 5.45
C ASP A 187 9.58 18.59 3.97
N HIS A 188 8.99 17.73 3.12
CA HIS A 188 8.70 18.01 1.70
C HIS A 188 7.30 18.59 1.43
N GLY A 189 6.58 19.03 2.46
CA GLY A 189 5.28 19.69 2.33
C GLY A 189 4.10 18.75 2.06
N SER A 190 4.22 17.45 2.34
CA SER A 190 3.05 16.58 2.40
C SER A 190 2.19 16.93 3.62
N LYS A 191 0.87 16.80 3.49
CA LYS A 191 -0.10 17.19 4.52
C LYS A 191 -0.58 15.94 5.27
N PRO A 192 -0.05 15.63 6.47
CA PRO A 192 -0.53 14.51 7.25
C PRO A 192 -1.96 14.81 7.73
N LYS A 193 -2.88 13.87 7.48
CA LYS A 193 -4.29 13.97 7.86
C LYS A 193 -4.76 12.64 8.40
N TYR A 194 -5.86 12.65 9.15
CA TYR A 194 -6.66 11.46 9.33
C TYR A 194 -7.82 11.47 8.35
N LEU A 195 -8.26 10.27 7.93
CA LEU A 195 -9.59 10.13 7.34
C LEU A 195 -10.67 10.52 8.34
N ALA A 196 -11.87 10.81 7.84
CA ALA A 196 -13.02 11.06 8.70
C ALA A 196 -13.22 9.87 9.65
N LYS A 197 -13.50 10.14 10.93
CA LYS A 197 -13.60 9.14 12.01
C LYS A 197 -14.60 8.01 11.77
N LYS A 198 -15.49 8.09 10.78
CA LYS A 198 -16.38 6.99 10.39
C LYS A 198 -15.67 5.90 9.60
N PHE A 199 -14.65 6.25 8.82
CA PHE A 199 -13.85 5.30 8.05
C PHE A 199 -12.67 4.84 8.88
N ARG A 200 -12.61 3.53 9.17
CA ARG A 200 -11.70 2.95 10.16
C ARG A 200 -11.15 1.62 9.66
N CYS A 201 -9.98 1.24 10.16
CA CYS A 201 -9.51 -0.14 10.13
C CYS A 201 -10.05 -0.92 11.33
N ILE A 202 -10.06 -2.24 11.21
CA ILE A 202 -10.41 -3.18 12.27
C ILE A 202 -9.20 -4.07 12.53
N ASP A 203 -8.90 -4.28 13.80
CA ASP A 203 -7.83 -5.17 14.24
C ASP A 203 -8.21 -6.61 13.95
N ARG A 204 -7.28 -7.36 13.39
CA ARG A 204 -7.44 -8.79 13.17
C ARG A 204 -6.90 -9.52 14.39
N ASN A 205 -7.66 -10.52 14.84
CA ASN A 205 -7.17 -11.45 15.85
C ASN A 205 -6.23 -12.44 15.16
N ILE A 206 -4.95 -12.06 15.07
CA ILE A 206 -3.88 -12.92 14.57
C ILE A 206 -3.20 -13.52 15.79
N ASP A 207 -3.03 -14.85 15.81
CA ASP A 207 -2.24 -15.56 16.80
C ASP A 207 -0.82 -14.97 16.76
N ARG A 208 -0.49 -14.11 17.74
CA ARG A 208 0.76 -13.34 17.72
C ARG A 208 1.97 -14.21 18.02
N GLU A 209 1.77 -15.26 18.82
CA GLU A 209 2.83 -16.23 19.12
C GLU A 209 3.21 -17.02 17.88
N LYS A 210 2.20 -17.35 17.04
CA LYS A 210 2.44 -18.03 15.76
C LYS A 210 2.69 -17.11 14.55
N SER A 211 2.32 -15.86 14.72
CA SER A 211 2.27 -14.77 13.72
C SER A 211 3.61 -14.11 13.42
N TYR A 212 4.34 -13.82 14.49
CA TYR A 212 5.47 -12.90 14.49
C TYR A 212 6.78 -13.64 14.37
N HIS A 213 7.76 -13.01 13.73
CA HIS A 213 9.12 -13.51 13.67
C HIS A 213 9.82 -13.39 15.04
N SER A 214 10.84 -14.21 15.24
CA SER A 214 11.66 -14.26 16.46
C SER A 214 12.77 -13.20 16.53
N LEU A 215 12.81 -12.26 15.57
CA LEU A 215 13.87 -11.26 15.46
C LEU A 215 13.89 -10.27 16.65
N ASN A 216 15.09 -9.88 17.05
CA ASN A 216 15.30 -8.93 18.15
C ASN A 216 15.01 -7.50 17.68
N ARG A 217 14.23 -6.77 18.47
CA ARG A 217 13.85 -5.39 18.20
C ARG A 217 14.87 -4.45 18.83
N ASP A 218 15.93 -4.13 18.08
CA ASP A 218 16.97 -3.21 18.49
C ASP A 218 17.02 -1.94 17.61
N LEU A 219 16.89 -0.78 18.24
CA LEU A 219 16.93 0.53 17.59
C LEU A 219 18.34 1.14 17.57
N SER A 220 19.35 0.48 18.15
CA SER A 220 20.71 1.01 18.32
C SER A 220 21.37 1.38 16.99
N HIS A 221 21.11 0.60 15.93
CA HIS A 221 21.63 0.86 14.59
C HIS A 221 20.88 1.98 13.87
N ASN A 222 19.54 1.91 13.83
CA ASN A 222 18.74 2.82 13.02
C ASN A 222 18.55 4.21 13.67
N THR A 223 18.73 4.34 14.98
CA THR A 223 18.60 5.64 15.67
C THR A 223 19.66 6.66 15.23
N PRO A 224 20.97 6.34 15.20
CA PRO A 224 21.99 7.23 14.63
C PRO A 224 21.73 7.61 13.16
N ILE A 225 21.24 6.67 12.34
CA ILE A 225 20.89 6.91 10.93
C ILE A 225 19.75 7.92 10.82
N ASP A 226 18.68 7.74 11.61
CA ASP A 226 17.54 8.66 11.66
C ASP A 226 17.95 10.08 12.07
N LEU A 227 18.85 10.19 13.05
CA LEU A 227 19.42 11.46 13.51
C LEU A 227 20.26 12.12 12.42
N ARG A 228 21.16 11.37 11.75
CA ARG A 228 21.96 11.88 10.64
C ARG A 228 21.06 12.40 9.51
N LYS A 229 20.09 11.61 9.05
CA LYS A 229 19.15 12.01 7.97
C LYS A 229 18.35 13.26 8.32
N LYS A 230 17.93 13.41 9.58
CA LYS A 230 17.28 14.62 10.09
C LYS A 230 18.20 15.85 9.97
N LEU A 231 19.48 15.70 10.32
CA LEU A 231 20.44 16.80 10.23
C LEU A 231 20.75 17.15 8.77
N GLU A 232 20.89 16.14 7.91
CA GLU A 232 21.12 16.31 6.48
C GLU A 232 20.03 17.16 5.82
N ILE A 233 18.75 16.77 5.97
CA ILE A 233 17.65 17.54 5.37
C ILE A 233 17.54 18.95 5.98
N SER A 234 17.77 19.09 7.29
CA SER A 234 17.70 20.38 7.98
C SER A 234 18.80 21.34 7.54
N ARG A 235 19.98 20.84 7.13
CA ARG A 235 21.13 21.66 6.76
C ARG A 235 21.26 21.88 5.26
N PHE A 236 20.94 20.87 4.46
CA PHE A 236 21.21 20.86 3.02
C PHE A 236 19.93 20.87 2.17
N GLY A 237 18.75 20.73 2.79
CA GLY A 237 17.46 20.90 2.14
C GLY A 237 16.96 19.68 1.39
N LYS A 238 16.04 19.92 0.44
CA LYS A 238 15.14 18.92 -0.18
C LYS A 238 15.81 17.71 -0.86
N GLU A 239 17.05 17.80 -1.27
CA GLU A 239 17.70 16.68 -1.96
C GLU A 239 18.40 15.71 -0.99
N TYR A 240 18.43 16.02 0.31
CA TYR A 240 19.19 15.31 1.33
C TYR A 240 18.29 14.67 2.41
N GLY A 241 18.86 13.79 3.24
CA GLY A 241 18.15 13.13 4.33
C GLY A 241 17.29 11.93 3.90
N HIS A 242 17.50 11.41 2.69
CA HIS A 242 16.97 10.14 2.21
C HIS A 242 18.03 9.50 1.31
N SER A 243 18.28 8.20 1.45
CA SER A 243 19.21 7.49 0.57
C SER A 243 18.64 7.37 -0.85
N ARG A 244 19.41 6.84 -1.79
CA ARG A 244 18.90 6.47 -3.12
C ARG A 244 18.92 4.95 -3.33
N ILE A 245 19.01 4.20 -2.23
CA ILE A 245 18.85 2.75 -2.21
C ILE A 245 17.37 2.46 -2.43
N PHE A 246 17.06 1.71 -3.47
CA PHE A 246 15.69 1.40 -3.87
C PHE A 246 15.66 0.07 -4.61
N LEU A 247 14.97 -0.92 -4.03
CA LEU A 247 14.89 -2.30 -4.49
C LEU A 247 16.27 -2.93 -4.73
N ASN A 248 17.17 -2.77 -3.75
CA ASN A 248 18.51 -3.36 -3.83
C ASN A 248 18.54 -4.83 -3.38
N PHE A 249 17.66 -5.64 -3.98
CA PHE A 249 17.48 -7.08 -3.76
C PHE A 249 16.74 -7.71 -4.95
N THR A 250 16.78 -9.04 -5.08
CA THR A 250 16.04 -9.77 -6.12
C THR A 250 14.69 -10.28 -5.64
N TRP A 251 13.73 -10.37 -6.55
CA TRP A 251 12.38 -10.91 -6.30
C TRP A 251 11.82 -11.65 -7.51
N SER A 252 10.83 -12.49 -7.29
CA SER A 252 10.01 -13.17 -8.30
C SER A 252 8.55 -12.72 -8.25
N ILE A 253 7.86 -12.91 -9.37
CA ILE A 253 6.40 -12.81 -9.44
C ILE A 253 5.88 -14.24 -9.36
N ASP A 254 5.15 -14.57 -8.30
CA ASP A 254 4.63 -15.93 -8.10
C ASP A 254 3.29 -16.11 -8.81
N THR A 255 2.41 -15.11 -8.75
CA THR A 255 1.15 -15.13 -9.50
C THR A 255 0.64 -13.72 -9.80
N ILE A 256 -0.01 -13.60 -10.95
CA ILE A 256 -0.83 -12.44 -11.30
C ILE A 256 -2.18 -13.00 -11.73
N TYR A 257 -3.23 -12.62 -11.00
CA TYR A 257 -4.60 -12.91 -11.36
C TYR A 257 -5.38 -11.61 -11.49
N SER A 258 -6.30 -11.56 -12.46
CA SER A 258 -7.14 -10.40 -12.70
C SER A 258 -8.56 -10.85 -12.96
N ARG A 259 -9.48 -10.19 -12.28
CA ARG A 259 -10.91 -10.29 -12.55
C ARG A 259 -11.21 -9.65 -13.91
N THR A 260 -12.39 -9.95 -14.43
CA THR A 260 -12.87 -9.34 -15.67
C THR A 260 -13.15 -7.86 -15.43
N ALA A 261 -12.54 -7.00 -16.25
CA ALA A 261 -12.73 -5.56 -16.12
C ALA A 261 -14.19 -5.15 -16.43
N PRO A 262 -14.86 -4.36 -15.57
CA PRO A 262 -16.21 -3.89 -15.85
C PRO A 262 -16.21 -2.87 -17.00
N ILE A 263 -17.36 -2.74 -17.67
CA ILE A 263 -17.54 -1.73 -18.71
C ILE A 263 -17.58 -0.34 -18.03
N PRO A 264 -16.69 0.60 -18.38
CA PRO A 264 -16.65 1.90 -17.75
C PRO A 264 -17.83 2.77 -18.16
N VAL A 265 -18.26 3.66 -17.25
CA VAL A 265 -19.30 4.65 -17.54
C VAL A 265 -18.80 5.66 -18.57
N GLN A 266 -19.63 5.93 -19.60
CA GLN A 266 -19.30 6.86 -20.67
C GLN A 266 -19.25 8.32 -20.14
N LYS A 267 -18.11 9.00 -20.33
CA LYS A 267 -17.93 10.43 -20.00
C LYS A 267 -17.76 11.27 -21.26
N ARG A 268 -18.86 11.60 -21.94
CA ARG A 268 -18.86 12.31 -23.25
C ARG A 268 -18.12 13.66 -23.22
N TRP A 269 -18.21 14.37 -22.11
CA TRP A 269 -17.60 15.69 -21.93
C TRP A 269 -16.16 15.66 -21.40
N TRP A 270 -15.60 14.47 -21.12
CA TRP A 270 -14.26 14.38 -20.56
C TRP A 270 -13.21 15.00 -21.48
N ARG A 271 -13.16 14.59 -22.76
CA ARG A 271 -12.20 15.13 -23.72
C ARG A 271 -12.48 16.60 -24.10
N PRO A 272 -13.72 17.02 -24.42
CA PRO A 272 -14.00 18.43 -24.75
C PRO A 272 -13.67 19.41 -23.63
N LEU A 273 -13.89 19.06 -22.36
CA LEU A 273 -13.65 19.93 -21.21
C LEU A 273 -12.22 19.86 -20.66
N TRP A 274 -11.22 19.51 -21.49
CA TRP A 274 -9.83 19.41 -21.03
C TRP A 274 -9.26 20.75 -20.54
N TRP A 275 -9.57 21.84 -21.24
CA TRP A 275 -9.08 23.19 -20.89
C TRP A 275 -9.67 23.68 -19.57
N PHE A 276 -10.87 23.24 -19.21
CA PHE A 276 -11.48 23.54 -17.92
C PHE A 276 -10.67 22.91 -16.78
N ARG A 277 -10.19 21.66 -16.93
CA ARG A 277 -9.28 21.04 -15.95
C ARG A 277 -7.91 21.68 -15.89
N TYR A 278 -7.44 22.27 -17.01
CA TYR A 278 -6.21 23.04 -17.05
C TYR A 278 -6.34 24.35 -16.25
N LEU A 279 -7.41 25.12 -16.49
CA LEU A 279 -7.65 26.40 -15.79
C LEU A 279 -8.00 26.20 -14.31
N PHE A 280 -8.82 25.19 -14.03
CA PHE A 280 -9.30 24.88 -12.69
C PHE A 280 -8.68 23.57 -12.21
N ARG A 281 -7.49 23.71 -11.61
CA ARG A 281 -6.66 22.61 -11.06
C ARG A 281 -7.42 21.63 -10.14
N CYS A 282 -8.60 22.02 -9.64
CA CYS A 282 -9.43 21.26 -8.70
C CYS A 282 -10.34 20.18 -9.33
N PHE A 283 -10.48 20.07 -10.66
CA PHE A 283 -11.37 19.07 -11.28
C PHE A 283 -10.69 17.77 -11.73
N SER A 284 -9.53 17.47 -11.15
CA SER A 284 -8.85 16.19 -11.34
C SER A 284 -9.54 15.13 -10.47
N VAL A 285 -10.60 14.51 -11.00
CA VAL A 285 -11.23 13.29 -10.43
C VAL A 285 -10.51 12.06 -10.96
#